data_AF-A0A9W6MXH3-F1
#
_entry.id   AF-A0A9W6MXH3-F1
#
_cell.length_a   1.000
_cell.length_b   1.000
_cell.length_c   1.000
_cell.angle_alpha   90.00
_cell.angle_beta   90.00
_cell.angle_gamma   90.00
#
_symmetry.space_group_name_H-M   'P 1'
#
loop_
_entity.id
_entity.type
_entity.pdbx_description
1 polymer ?
#
loop_
_entity_poly.entity_id
_entity_poly.type
_entity_poly.pdbx_seq_one_letter_code
_entity_poly.pdbx_strand_id
1 'polypeptide(L)'
;MNMQVLDARRDMSGGYKVDVSRGERIGRVSSEWFYRPDDERYLSLSELADSVRSRSERSRTRVVETALIHVEASRTDPERLSLILPGSDTPVAPTHWSFGQLAAQVGAPAAYLRQLPAALAGINLQYGLTSHRALS
;
A
#
# COMPACT_ATOMS: atom_id res chain seq x y z
N MET A 1 27.64 54.05 32.71
CA MET A 1 28.26 53.34 31.56
C MET A 1 29.58 52.75 32.02
N ASN A 2 29.65 51.43 32.16
CA ASN A 2 30.89 50.65 32.29
C ASN A 2 30.53 49.20 31.93
N MET A 3 30.71 48.85 30.66
CA MET A 3 30.50 47.51 30.13
C MET A 3 31.84 46.77 30.27
N GLN A 4 31.94 45.88 31.25
CA GLN A 4 33.06 44.94 31.32
C GLN A 4 32.81 43.83 30.30
N VAL A 5 33.53 43.90 29.19
CA VAL A 5 33.63 42.82 28.20
C VAL A 5 34.52 41.74 28.80
N LEU A 6 33.91 40.60 29.17
CA LEU A 6 34.67 39.38 29.50
C LEU A 6 35.23 38.82 28.19
N ASP A 7 36.56 38.92 28.02
CA ASP A 7 37.31 38.32 26.92
C ASP A 7 37.30 36.78 27.09
N ALA A 8 36.25 36.13 26.62
CA ALA A 8 36.21 34.69 26.49
C ALA A 8 36.85 34.30 25.15
N ARG A 9 38.19 34.29 25.12
CA ARG A 9 38.92 33.62 24.05
C ARG A 9 38.60 32.14 24.12
N ARG A 10 37.60 31.70 23.34
CA ARG A 10 37.46 30.30 22.97
C ARG A 10 38.62 29.97 22.04
N ASP A 11 39.56 29.18 22.53
CA ASP A 11 40.50 28.45 21.67
C ASP A 11 39.69 27.59 20.69
N MET A 12 39.55 28.08 19.47
CA MET A 12 38.84 27.43 18.37
C MET A 12 39.74 26.45 17.59
N SER A 13 40.96 26.18 18.08
CA SER A 13 41.97 25.35 17.38
C SER A 13 42.12 23.92 17.91
N GLY A 14 41.33 23.52 18.92
CA GLY A 14 41.31 22.14 19.39
C GLY A 14 40.39 21.29 18.53
N GLY A 15 40.96 20.43 17.67
CA GLY A 15 40.18 19.45 16.93
C GLY A 15 39.29 18.62 17.87
N TYR A 16 38.03 18.41 17.49
CA TYR A 16 37.10 17.59 18.27
C TYR A 16 37.60 16.14 18.31
N LYS A 17 38.20 15.74 19.44
CA LYS A 17 38.67 14.37 19.65
C LYS A 17 37.51 13.50 20.11
N VAL A 18 36.99 12.67 19.20
CA VAL A 18 35.98 11.65 19.52
C VAL A 18 36.66 10.53 20.30
N ASP A 19 36.18 10.28 21.53
CA ASP A 19 36.54 9.09 22.30
C ASP A 19 35.65 7.92 21.87
N VAL A 20 36.18 7.05 21.01
CA VAL A 20 35.46 5.90 20.44
C VAL A 20 35.07 4.87 21.51
N SER A 21 35.72 4.90 22.69
CA SER A 21 35.43 3.97 23.80
C SER A 21 34.14 4.31 24.57
N ARG A 22 33.62 5.53 24.39
CA ARG A 22 32.38 6.01 25.04
C ARG A 22 31.14 5.89 24.17
N GLY A 23 31.29 5.49 22.90
CA GLY A 23 30.18 5.32 21.97
C GLY A 23 29.51 3.96 22.10
N GLU A 24 28.21 3.91 21.83
CA GLU A 24 27.46 2.67 21.65
C GLU A 24 27.02 2.50 20.19
N ARG A 25 26.81 1.26 19.74
CA ARG A 25 26.32 0.97 18.39
C ARG A 25 24.81 1.20 18.32
N ILE A 26 24.39 2.34 17.78
CA ILE A 26 22.98 2.63 17.49
C ILE A 26 22.62 2.04 16.11
N GLY A 27 22.17 0.79 16.10
CA GLY A 27 21.78 0.09 14.87
C GLY A 27 20.38 0.43 14.33
N ARG A 28 19.60 1.21 15.09
CA ARG A 28 18.17 1.43 14.83
C ARG A 28 17.85 1.90 13.42
N VAL A 29 18.57 2.91 12.91
CA VAL A 29 18.35 3.43 11.54
C VAL A 29 18.61 2.35 10.48
N SER A 30 19.65 1.54 10.68
CA SER A 30 19.98 0.43 9.78
C SER A 30 18.93 -0.68 9.84
N SER A 31 18.43 -1.00 11.02
CA SER A 31 17.33 -1.95 11.21
C SER A 31 16.02 -1.44 10.61
N GLU A 32 15.63 -0.19 10.88
CA GLU A 32 14.43 0.43 10.32
C GLU A 32 14.51 0.46 8.80
N TRP A 33 15.65 0.82 8.21
CA TRP A 33 15.87 0.75 6.77
C TRP A 33 15.73 -0.67 6.22
N PHE A 34 16.30 -1.67 6.90
CA PHE A 34 16.24 -3.07 6.48
C PHE A 34 14.81 -3.62 6.47
N TYR A 35 13.98 -3.21 7.43
CA TYR A 35 12.58 -3.66 7.54
C TYR A 35 11.59 -2.91 6.63
N ARG A 36 12.02 -1.85 5.94
CA ARG A 36 11.13 -1.16 5.00
C ARG A 36 10.80 -2.07 3.81
N PRO A 37 9.54 -2.04 3.33
CA PRO A 37 9.18 -2.71 2.10
C PRO A 37 9.89 -2.07 0.89
N ASP A 38 9.99 -2.81 -0.20
CA ASP A 38 10.80 -2.42 -1.38
C ASP A 38 10.32 -1.12 -2.02
N ASP A 39 9.04 -0.78 -1.92
CA ASP A 39 8.45 0.45 -2.42
C ASP A 39 8.68 1.67 -1.50
N GLU A 40 9.39 1.49 -0.39
CA GLU A 40 9.81 2.55 0.53
C GLU A 40 11.34 2.68 0.65
N ARG A 41 12.11 1.90 -0.15
CA ARG A 41 13.57 1.82 -0.10
C ARG A 41 14.21 2.31 -1.39
N TYR A 42 14.58 3.58 -1.42
CA TYR A 42 15.26 4.21 -2.56
C TYR A 42 16.62 4.78 -2.16
N LEU A 43 17.68 4.46 -2.91
CA LEU A 43 19.05 4.89 -2.58
C LEU A 43 19.34 6.33 -3.05
N SER A 44 18.47 6.90 -3.90
CA SER A 44 18.53 8.30 -4.33
C SER A 44 17.16 8.88 -4.67
N LEU A 45 17.08 10.22 -4.76
CA LEU A 45 15.88 10.91 -5.23
C LEU A 45 15.56 10.59 -6.70
N SER A 46 16.57 10.31 -7.52
CA SER A 46 16.38 9.91 -8.92
C SER A 46 15.73 8.53 -9.01
N GLU A 47 16.20 7.55 -8.22
CA GLU A 47 15.59 6.21 -8.16
C GLU A 47 14.14 6.26 -7.66
N LEU A 48 13.86 7.08 -6.64
CA LEU A 48 12.49 7.34 -6.18
C LEU A 48 11.63 7.92 -7.32
N ALA A 49 12.15 8.93 -8.02
CA ALA A 49 11.43 9.59 -9.12
C ALA A 49 11.12 8.62 -10.27
N ASP A 50 12.09 7.78 -10.66
CA ASP A 50 11.93 6.79 -11.72
C ASP A 50 10.93 5.69 -11.31
N SER A 51 11.00 5.21 -10.06
CA SER A 51 10.05 4.23 -9.54
C SER A 51 8.61 4.75 -9.55
N VAL A 52 8.40 5.97 -9.05
CA VAL A 52 7.08 6.62 -9.01
C VAL A 52 6.57 6.89 -10.43
N ARG A 53 7.43 7.40 -11.32
CA ARG A 53 7.06 7.66 -12.72
C ARG A 53 6.68 6.38 -13.45
N SER A 54 7.48 5.33 -13.35
CA SER A 54 7.18 4.02 -13.96
C SER A 54 5.85 3.44 -13.45
N ARG A 55 5.55 3.59 -12.15
CA ARG A 55 4.26 3.18 -11.59
C ARG A 55 3.12 4.02 -12.15
N SER A 56 3.30 5.33 -12.24
CA SER A 56 2.29 6.26 -12.78
C SER A 56 1.98 5.96 -14.25
N GLU A 57 3.00 5.71 -15.08
CA GLU A 57 2.84 5.44 -16.51
C GLU A 57 2.12 4.11 -16.80
N ARG A 58 2.27 3.11 -15.92
CA ARG A 58 1.58 1.82 -16.02
C ARG A 58 0.21 1.81 -15.35
N SER A 59 -0.08 2.77 -14.47
CA SER A 59 -1.37 2.89 -13.81
C SER A 59 -2.43 3.32 -14.80
N ARG A 60 -3.56 2.62 -14.81
CA ARG A 60 -4.70 2.92 -15.67
C ARG A 60 -5.96 2.91 -14.84
N THR A 61 -6.86 3.83 -15.14
CA THR A 61 -8.19 3.88 -14.53
C THR A 61 -9.24 3.86 -15.63
N ARG A 62 -10.28 3.07 -15.43
CA ARG A 62 -11.42 2.99 -16.34
C ARG A 62 -12.69 2.71 -15.56
N VAL A 63 -13.80 3.27 -16.03
CA VAL A 63 -15.13 2.96 -15.53
C VAL A 63 -15.61 1.67 -16.15
N VAL A 64 -16.13 0.77 -15.33
CA VAL A 64 -16.64 -0.54 -15.72
C VAL A 64 -18.08 -0.64 -15.23
N GLU A 65 -18.98 -1.01 -16.15
CA GLU A 65 -20.37 -1.33 -15.78
C GLU A 65 -20.39 -2.49 -14.80
N THR A 66 -20.96 -2.27 -13.62
CA THR A 66 -20.95 -3.25 -12.52
C THR A 66 -21.59 -4.58 -12.93
N ALA A 67 -22.65 -4.53 -13.74
CA ALA A 67 -23.34 -5.71 -14.25
C ALA A 67 -22.50 -6.58 -15.21
N LEU A 68 -21.41 -6.03 -15.77
CA LEU A 68 -20.49 -6.75 -16.64
C LEU A 68 -19.29 -7.35 -15.90
N ILE A 69 -19.19 -7.15 -14.58
CA ILE A 69 -18.16 -7.79 -13.76
C ILE A 69 -18.59 -9.24 -13.51
N HIS A 70 -17.74 -10.18 -13.95
CA HIS A 70 -17.92 -11.58 -13.62
C HIS A 70 -17.04 -11.99 -12.44
N VAL A 71 -17.61 -12.77 -11.53
CA VAL A 71 -16.93 -13.26 -10.33
C VAL A 71 -16.71 -14.75 -10.48
N GLU A 72 -15.46 -15.17 -10.42
CA GLU A 72 -15.06 -16.57 -10.49
C GLU A 72 -14.37 -17.00 -9.21
N ALA A 73 -14.79 -18.15 -8.67
CA ALA A 73 -14.09 -18.81 -7.58
C ALA A 73 -13.22 -19.93 -8.14
N SER A 74 -12.03 -20.09 -7.58
CA SER A 74 -11.12 -21.17 -7.97
C SER A 74 -11.73 -22.53 -7.63
N ARG A 75 -11.60 -23.48 -8.55
CA ARG A 75 -12.04 -24.88 -8.35
C ARG A 75 -11.06 -25.68 -7.49
N THR A 76 -9.82 -25.21 -7.36
CA THR A 76 -8.74 -25.92 -6.68
C THR A 76 -8.30 -25.23 -5.39
N ASP A 77 -8.81 -24.03 -5.11
CA ASP A 77 -8.46 -23.24 -3.93
C ASP A 77 -9.73 -22.55 -3.40
N PRO A 78 -10.30 -23.00 -2.27
CA PRO A 78 -11.56 -22.48 -1.74
C PRO A 78 -11.46 -21.03 -1.24
N GLU A 79 -10.27 -20.46 -1.11
CA GLU A 79 -10.06 -19.07 -0.65
C GLU A 79 -9.84 -18.10 -1.82
N ARG A 80 -9.65 -18.61 -3.05
CA ARG A 80 -9.36 -17.76 -4.21
C ARG A 80 -10.62 -17.37 -4.98
N LEU A 81 -10.80 -16.06 -5.09
CA LEU A 81 -11.81 -15.40 -5.90
C LEU A 81 -11.12 -14.40 -6.85
N SER A 82 -11.58 -14.35 -8.10
CA SER A 82 -11.10 -13.43 -9.13
C SER A 82 -12.26 -12.72 -9.82
N LEU A 83 -11.98 -11.54 -10.34
CA LEU A 83 -12.89 -10.73 -11.14
C LEU A 83 -12.43 -10.77 -12.59
N ILE A 84 -13.35 -11.09 -13.50
CA ILE A 84 -13.18 -10.92 -14.93
C ILE A 84 -13.85 -9.61 -15.31
N LEU A 85 -13.05 -8.67 -15.83
CA LEU A 85 -13.50 -7.33 -16.16
C LEU A 85 -13.61 -7.18 -17.68
N PRO A 86 -14.65 -6.51 -18.22
CA PRO A 86 -14.79 -6.32 -19.66
C PRO A 86 -13.60 -5.54 -20.21
N GLY A 87 -12.98 -6.04 -21.28
CA GLY A 87 -11.78 -5.44 -21.89
C GLY A 87 -10.48 -5.69 -21.13
N SER A 88 -10.44 -6.70 -20.25
CA SER A 88 -9.21 -7.21 -19.62
C SER A 88 -9.15 -8.73 -19.78
N ASP A 89 -8.09 -9.23 -20.40
CA ASP A 89 -7.87 -10.68 -20.56
C ASP A 89 -7.27 -11.32 -19.30
N THR A 90 -6.84 -10.50 -18.34
CA THR A 90 -6.25 -10.97 -17.09
C THR A 90 -7.27 -10.86 -15.95
N PRO A 91 -7.62 -11.98 -15.29
CA PRO A 91 -8.39 -11.97 -14.06
C PRO A 91 -7.68 -11.20 -12.95
N VAL A 92 -8.42 -10.46 -12.13
CA VAL A 92 -7.85 -9.72 -11.00
C VAL A 92 -8.43 -10.20 -9.68
N ALA A 93 -7.57 -10.53 -8.73
CA ALA A 93 -8.00 -10.78 -7.36
C ALA A 93 -8.33 -9.44 -6.68
N PRO A 94 -9.52 -9.28 -6.05
CA PRO A 94 -9.80 -8.08 -5.30
C PRO A 94 -8.89 -7.99 -4.07
N THR A 95 -8.44 -6.78 -3.75
CA THR A 95 -7.80 -6.51 -2.46
C THR A 95 -8.84 -6.56 -1.36
N HIS A 96 -8.40 -6.58 -0.10
CA HIS A 96 -9.31 -6.50 1.04
C HIS A 96 -10.25 -5.28 0.97
N TRP A 97 -9.72 -4.14 0.51
CA TRP A 97 -10.46 -2.90 0.32
C TRP A 97 -11.43 -2.97 -0.86
N SER A 98 -10.98 -3.41 -2.06
CA SER A 98 -11.85 -3.45 -3.23
C SER A 98 -12.93 -4.52 -3.11
N PHE A 99 -12.69 -5.62 -2.40
CA PHE A 99 -13.72 -6.58 -2.01
C PHE A 99 -14.81 -5.91 -1.14
N GLY A 100 -14.39 -5.07 -0.19
CA GLY A 100 -15.31 -4.31 0.65
C GLY A 100 -16.17 -3.33 -0.15
N GLN A 101 -15.58 -2.64 -1.14
CA GLN A 101 -16.30 -1.77 -2.06
C GLN A 101 -17.32 -2.54 -2.91
N LEU A 102 -16.94 -3.70 -3.47
CA LEU A 102 -17.86 -4.54 -4.24
C LEU A 102 -19.03 -5.04 -3.41
N ALA A 103 -18.78 -5.50 -2.18
CA ALA A 103 -19.83 -5.93 -1.27
C ALA A 103 -20.79 -4.79 -0.91
N ALA A 104 -20.26 -3.59 -0.66
CA ALA A 104 -21.08 -2.40 -0.39
C ALA A 104 -21.95 -2.00 -1.60
N GLN A 105 -21.41 -2.10 -2.81
CA GLN A 105 -22.14 -1.82 -4.06
C GLN A 105 -23.39 -2.70 -4.23
N VAL A 106 -23.36 -3.92 -3.69
CA VAL A 106 -24.46 -4.89 -3.75
C VAL A 106 -25.22 -5.02 -2.42
N GLY A 107 -25.04 -4.08 -1.49
CA GLY A 107 -25.73 -4.07 -0.20
C GLY A 107 -25.39 -5.24 0.74
N ALA A 108 -24.28 -5.95 0.50
CA ALA A 108 -23.90 -7.12 1.28
C ALA A 108 -22.85 -6.80 2.37
N PRO A 109 -22.94 -7.42 3.56
CA PRO A 109 -21.93 -7.23 4.61
C PRO A 109 -20.60 -7.89 4.24
N ALA A 110 -19.57 -7.08 3.94
CA ALA A 110 -18.26 -7.56 3.53
C ALA A 110 -17.59 -8.50 4.56
N ALA A 111 -17.77 -8.23 5.85
CA ALA A 111 -17.20 -9.06 6.92
C ALA A 111 -17.77 -10.49 6.90
N TYR A 112 -19.07 -10.63 6.63
CA TYR A 112 -19.72 -11.94 6.50
C TYR A 112 -19.25 -12.66 5.24
N LEU A 113 -19.25 -11.98 4.08
CA LEU A 113 -18.83 -12.60 2.81
C LEU A 113 -17.38 -13.12 2.85
N ARG A 114 -16.48 -12.48 3.60
CA ARG A 114 -15.09 -12.94 3.77
C ARG A 114 -14.94 -14.21 4.61
N GLN A 115 -15.94 -14.58 5.39
CA GLN A 115 -15.93 -15.82 6.18
C GLN A 115 -16.47 -17.01 5.37
N LEU A 116 -17.04 -16.76 4.19
CA LEU A 116 -17.56 -17.79 3.32
C LEU A 116 -16.45 -18.32 2.40
N PRO A 117 -16.49 -19.60 2.01
CA PRO A 117 -15.71 -20.10 0.89
C PRO A 117 -15.92 -19.22 -0.35
N ALA A 118 -14.86 -19.03 -1.14
CA ALA A 118 -14.85 -18.17 -2.32
C ALA A 118 -16.00 -18.48 -3.29
N ALA A 119 -16.41 -19.74 -3.42
CA ALA A 119 -17.55 -20.13 -4.26
C ALA A 119 -18.87 -19.50 -3.78
N LEU A 120 -19.16 -19.53 -2.47
CA LEU A 120 -20.37 -18.94 -1.91
C LEU A 120 -20.31 -17.41 -1.92
N ALA A 121 -19.16 -16.84 -1.54
CA ALA A 121 -18.94 -15.40 -1.64
C ALA A 121 -19.11 -14.91 -3.09
N GLY A 122 -18.56 -15.66 -4.05
CA GLY A 122 -18.61 -15.37 -5.47
C GLY A 122 -20.02 -15.41 -6.04
N ILE A 123 -20.83 -16.42 -5.70
CA ILE A 123 -22.24 -16.51 -6.12
C ILE A 123 -23.05 -15.33 -5.56
N ASN A 124 -22.88 -15.03 -4.27
CA ASN A 124 -23.58 -13.90 -3.64
C ASN A 124 -23.21 -12.56 -4.28
N LEU A 125 -21.92 -12.33 -4.52
CA LEU A 125 -21.44 -11.13 -5.21
C LEU A 125 -21.96 -11.09 -6.65
N GLN A 126 -21.85 -12.18 -7.41
CA GLN A 126 -22.31 -12.24 -8.79
C GLN A 126 -23.80 -11.93 -8.92
N TYR A 127 -24.63 -12.52 -8.05
CA TYR A 127 -26.06 -12.24 -7.99
C TYR A 127 -26.32 -10.76 -7.69
N GLY A 128 -25.61 -10.21 -6.71
CA GLY A 128 -25.69 -8.80 -6.35
C GLY A 128 -25.32 -7.89 -7.52
N LEU A 129 -24.21 -8.14 -8.21
CA LEU A 129 -23.70 -7.30 -9.30
C LEU A 129 -24.64 -7.29 -10.52
N THR A 130 -25.33 -8.40 -10.79
CA THR A 130 -26.30 -8.49 -11.90
C THR A 130 -27.69 -7.98 -11.53
N SER A 131 -28.08 -8.09 -10.25
CA SER A 131 -29.44 -7.76 -9.79
C SER A 131 -29.56 -6.34 -9.24
N HIS A 132 -28.50 -5.78 -8.65
CA HIS A 132 -28.51 -4.40 -8.16
C HIS A 132 -28.40 -3.41 -9.32
N ARG A 133 -29.53 -2.78 -9.64
CA ARG A 133 -29.48 -1.41 -10.19
C ARG A 133 -29.02 -0.51 -9.06
N ALA A 134 -27.86 0.12 -9.20
CA ALA A 134 -27.41 1.16 -8.27
C ALA A 134 -28.60 2.11 -8.03
N LEU A 135 -28.93 2.33 -6.75
CA LEU A 135 -29.90 3.36 -6.39
C LEU A 135 -29.35 4.68 -6.92
N SER A 136 -30.02 5.22 -7.93
CA SER A 136 -29.87 6.61 -8.37
C SER A 136 -30.26 7.56 -7.24
#